data_AF-A0A434RJK9-F1
#
_entry.id   AF-A0A434RJK9-F1
#
_cell.length_a   1.000
_cell.length_b   1.000
_cell.length_c   1.000
_cell.angle_alpha   90.00
_cell.angle_beta   90.00
_cell.angle_gamma   90.00
#
_symmetry.space_group_name_H-M   'P 1'
#
loop_
_entity.id
_entity.type
_entity.pdbx_description
1 polymer ?
#
loop_
_entity_poly.entity_id
_entity_poly.type
_entity_poly.pdbx_seq_one_letter_code
_entity_poly.pdbx_strand_id
1 'polypeptide(L)'
;LEPWLRVGGRETLFSYGIDPDRLADLYGSSEEVDERIREAIPATHVAFMRTLPVMICSERFLFVHAGIRPGIALEAQDEADLLNIRSEFLAAAHRLDRWVVHGHTIVDVPTLDGRRLGIDTGAFQSGRLTALRIVGKYGRLLSTGE
;
A
#
# COMPACT_ATOMS: atom_id res chain seq x y z
N LEU A 1 11.69 -14.01 14.46
CA LEU A 1 10.95 -12.75 14.21
C LEU A 1 10.20 -12.89 12.90
N GLU A 2 8.87 -12.77 12.96
CA GLU A 2 7.99 -12.88 11.81
C GLU A 2 8.36 -11.88 10.69
N PRO A 3 8.27 -12.24 9.39
CA PRO A 3 8.69 -11.38 8.29
C PRO A 3 8.01 -10.00 8.26
N TRP A 4 6.74 -9.92 8.66
CA TRP A 4 5.94 -8.70 8.64
C TRP A 4 6.47 -7.62 9.61
N LEU A 5 7.13 -8.03 10.70
CA LEU A 5 7.75 -7.10 11.65
C LEU A 5 8.85 -6.26 11.00
N ARG A 6 9.53 -6.79 9.98
CA ARG A 6 10.65 -6.12 9.30
C ARG A 6 10.21 -5.12 8.23
N VAL A 7 8.93 -5.08 7.89
CA VAL A 7 8.38 -4.24 6.80
C VAL A 7 7.40 -3.19 7.33
N GLY A 8 7.72 -2.60 8.49
CA GLY A 8 6.90 -1.58 9.15
C GLY A 8 6.04 -2.11 10.30
N GLY A 9 6.04 -3.42 10.55
CA GLY A 9 5.26 -4.04 11.61
C GLY A 9 5.69 -3.62 13.01
N ARG A 10 7.01 -3.50 13.26
CA ARG A 10 7.53 -3.04 14.56
C ARG A 10 7.09 -1.62 14.87
N GLU A 11 7.28 -0.71 13.91
CA GLU A 11 6.91 0.69 14.02
C GLU A 11 5.39 0.84 14.22
N THR A 12 4.60 -0.01 13.54
CA THR A 12 3.14 -0.09 13.75
C THR A 12 2.82 -0.48 15.18
N LEU A 13 3.43 -1.55 15.72
CA LEU A 13 3.20 -1.97 17.11
C LEU A 13 3.60 -0.88 18.11
N PHE A 14 4.76 -0.23 17.92
CA PHE A 14 5.17 0.88 18.77
C PHE A 14 4.16 2.04 18.75
N SER A 15 3.51 2.31 17.61
CA SER A 15 2.46 3.34 17.52
C SER A 15 1.21 3.01 18.35
N TYR A 16 0.98 1.73 18.66
CA TYR A 16 -0.05 1.25 19.60
C TYR A 16 0.46 1.12 21.04
N GLY A 17 1.68 1.56 21.34
CA GLY A 17 2.29 1.41 22.65
C GLY A 17 2.79 0.00 22.96
N ILE A 18 2.96 -0.83 21.93
CA ILE A 18 3.38 -2.24 22.04
C ILE A 18 4.85 -2.36 21.66
N ASP A 19 5.67 -2.88 22.58
CA ASP A 19 7.05 -3.28 22.28
C ASP A 19 7.08 -4.80 22.00
N PRO A 20 7.26 -5.23 20.74
CA PRO A 20 7.23 -6.65 20.39
C PRO A 20 8.35 -7.47 21.01
N ASP A 21 9.53 -6.87 21.26
CA ASP A 21 10.65 -7.60 21.87
C ASP A 21 10.36 -7.82 23.36
N ARG A 22 9.86 -6.79 24.04
CA ARG A 22 9.43 -6.91 25.44
C ARG A 22 8.28 -7.90 25.61
N LEU A 23 7.32 -7.93 24.69
CA LEU A 23 6.26 -8.94 24.72
C LEU A 23 6.82 -10.36 24.55
N ALA A 24 7.74 -10.55 23.61
CA ALA A 24 8.38 -11.85 23.39
C ALA A 24 9.21 -12.32 24.60
N ASP A 25 9.80 -11.40 25.37
CA ASP A 25 10.52 -11.73 26.62
C ASP A 25 9.56 -12.07 27.78
N LEU A 26 8.38 -11.41 27.83
CA LEU A 26 7.40 -11.58 28.90
C LEU A 26 6.52 -12.83 28.72
N TYR A 27 6.25 -13.22 27.47
CA TYR A 27 5.37 -14.32 27.13
C TYR A 27 6.16 -15.46 26.49
N GLY A 28 5.88 -16.69 26.92
CA GLY A 28 6.69 -17.86 26.56
C GLY A 28 6.35 -18.44 25.18
N SER A 29 5.24 -18.02 24.57
CA SER A 29 4.77 -18.53 23.27
C SER A 29 4.41 -17.41 22.30
N SER A 30 4.53 -17.70 21.00
CA SER A 30 4.11 -16.78 19.93
C SER A 30 2.60 -16.55 19.90
N GLU A 31 1.80 -17.52 20.37
CA GLU A 31 0.34 -17.41 20.45
C GLU A 31 -0.08 -16.38 21.50
N GLU A 32 0.54 -16.41 22.69
CA GLU A 32 0.27 -15.42 23.75
C GLU A 32 0.66 -14.00 23.31
N VAL A 33 1.78 -13.85 22.60
CA VAL A 33 2.19 -12.56 22.03
C VAL A 33 1.17 -12.04 21.02
N ASP A 34 0.68 -12.91 20.13
CA ASP A 34 -0.33 -12.54 19.12
C ASP A 34 -1.66 -12.14 19.76
N GLU A 35 -2.12 -12.87 20.77
CA GLU A 35 -3.32 -12.51 21.54
C GLU A 35 -3.19 -11.13 22.17
N ARG A 36 -2.06 -10.82 22.81
CA ARG A 36 -1.83 -9.51 23.43
C ARG A 36 -1.78 -8.38 22.42
N ILE A 37 -1.19 -8.61 21.25
CA ILE A 37 -1.23 -7.64 20.16
C ILE A 37 -2.67 -7.37 19.72
N ARG A 38 -3.48 -8.43 19.54
CA ARG A 38 -4.88 -8.30 19.12
C ARG A 38 -5.75 -7.60 20.17
N GLU A 39 -5.51 -7.84 21.45
CA GLU A 39 -6.20 -7.15 22.56
C GLU A 39 -5.90 -5.66 22.60
N ALA A 40 -4.65 -5.28 22.30
CA ALA A 40 -4.19 -3.89 22.35
C ALA A 40 -4.64 -3.04 21.15
N ILE A 41 -4.86 -3.64 19.98
CA ILE A 41 -5.33 -2.92 18.80
C ILE A 41 -6.87 -2.71 18.91
N PRO A 42 -7.37 -1.46 18.88
CA PRO A 42 -8.80 -1.22 18.97
C PRO A 42 -9.58 -1.93 17.86
N ALA A 43 -10.68 -2.61 18.23
CA ALA A 43 -11.54 -3.30 17.28
C ALA A 43 -12.08 -2.37 16.17
N THR A 44 -12.26 -1.08 16.48
CA THR A 44 -12.66 -0.04 15.52
C THR A 44 -11.62 0.20 14.43
N HIS A 45 -10.33 0.11 14.73
CA HIS A 45 -9.26 0.24 13.74
C HIS A 45 -9.23 -0.96 12.81
N VAL A 46 -9.38 -2.18 13.35
CA VAL A 46 -9.48 -3.41 12.55
C VAL A 46 -10.72 -3.38 11.66
N ALA A 47 -11.86 -2.93 12.20
CA ALA A 47 -13.09 -2.77 11.43
C ALA A 47 -12.92 -1.74 10.30
N PHE A 48 -12.28 -0.60 10.56
CA PHE A 48 -11.95 0.39 9.54
C PHE A 48 -11.07 -0.21 8.43
N MET A 49 -9.98 -0.90 8.77
CA MET A 49 -9.10 -1.54 7.78
C MET A 49 -9.85 -2.54 6.89
N ARG A 50 -10.78 -3.32 7.45
CA ARG A 50 -11.62 -4.26 6.70
C ARG A 50 -12.63 -3.58 5.76
N THR A 51 -12.90 -2.28 5.94
CA THR A 51 -13.80 -1.52 5.05
C THR A 51 -13.07 -0.89 3.87
N LEU A 52 -11.73 -0.87 3.87
CA LEU A 52 -10.97 -0.21 2.83
C LEU A 52 -11.06 -0.98 1.51
N PRO A 53 -11.37 -0.30 0.39
CA PRO A 53 -11.35 -0.95 -0.91
C PRO A 53 -9.90 -1.26 -1.31
N VAL A 54 -9.65 -2.46 -1.83
CA VAL A 54 -8.34 -2.85 -2.39
C VAL A 54 -8.08 -2.21 -3.77
N MET A 55 -9.14 -1.69 -4.40
CA MET A 55 -9.11 -1.02 -5.69
C MET A 55 -10.32 -0.08 -5.82
N ILE A 56 -10.11 1.11 -6.38
CA ILE A 56 -11.18 2.07 -6.71
C ILE A 56 -11.13 2.35 -8.21
N CYS A 57 -12.24 2.10 -8.90
CA CYS A 57 -12.36 2.31 -10.34
C CYS A 57 -13.37 3.41 -10.67
N SER A 58 -13.03 4.23 -11.65
CA SER A 58 -13.91 5.22 -12.30
C SER A 58 -13.80 5.04 -13.81
N GLU A 59 -14.61 5.75 -14.59
CA GLU A 59 -14.58 5.69 -16.06
C GLU A 59 -13.19 5.91 -16.67
N ARG A 60 -12.33 6.72 -16.05
CA ARG A 60 -11.02 7.10 -16.60
C ARG A 60 -9.84 6.67 -15.74
N PHE A 61 -10.05 6.51 -14.43
CA PHE A 61 -8.98 6.27 -13.47
C PHE A 61 -9.20 4.97 -12.71
N LEU A 62 -8.09 4.31 -12.42
CA LEU A 62 -7.98 3.19 -11.51
C LEU A 62 -6.98 3.56 -10.41
N PHE A 63 -7.38 3.39 -9.16
CA PHE A 63 -6.50 3.53 -8.00
C PHE A 63 -6.32 2.15 -7.36
N VAL A 64 -5.09 1.72 -7.22
CA VAL A 64 -4.74 0.38 -6.70
C VAL A 64 -3.41 0.46 -5.94
N HIS A 65 -3.22 -0.38 -4.91
CA HIS A 65 -2.01 -0.31 -4.10
C HIS A 65 -0.74 -0.63 -4.91
N ALA A 66 -0.68 -1.80 -5.54
CA ALA A 66 0.50 -2.23 -6.30
C ALA A 66 0.32 -2.16 -7.82
N GLY A 67 -0.77 -2.71 -8.34
CA GLY A 67 -1.03 -2.76 -9.77
C GLY A 67 -2.16 -3.71 -10.12
N ILE A 68 -2.32 -4.02 -11.41
CA ILE A 68 -3.26 -5.03 -11.89
C ILE A 68 -2.54 -6.07 -12.75
N ARG A 69 -3.04 -7.30 -12.76
CA ARG A 69 -2.58 -8.33 -13.70
C ARG A 69 -3.03 -7.95 -15.12
N PRO A 70 -2.08 -7.73 -16.06
CA PRO A 70 -2.43 -7.33 -17.42
C PRO A 70 -3.23 -8.41 -18.15
N GLY A 71 -4.26 -8.00 -18.90
CA GLY A 71 -5.11 -8.92 -19.66
C GLY A 71 -6.19 -9.64 -18.84
N ILE A 72 -6.29 -9.37 -17.54
CA ILE A 72 -7.37 -9.86 -16.68
C ILE A 72 -8.36 -8.70 -16.43
N ALA A 73 -9.66 -8.99 -16.53
CA ALA A 73 -10.71 -8.02 -16.24
C ALA A 73 -10.62 -7.53 -14.79
N LEU A 74 -11.01 -6.28 -14.51
CA LEU A 74 -10.86 -5.67 -13.19
C LEU A 74 -11.62 -6.46 -12.11
N GLU A 75 -12.78 -7.01 -12.46
CA GLU A 75 -13.65 -7.80 -11.58
C GLU A 75 -13.11 -9.21 -11.32
N ALA A 76 -12.12 -9.65 -12.10
CA ALA A 76 -11.49 -10.97 -12.01
C ALA A 76 -10.03 -10.88 -11.51
N GLN A 77 -9.60 -9.71 -11.05
CA GLN A 77 -8.28 -9.53 -10.45
C GLN A 77 -8.19 -10.30 -9.12
N ASP A 78 -7.04 -10.91 -8.88
CA ASP A 78 -6.73 -11.51 -7.59
C ASP A 78 -6.27 -10.44 -6.60
N GLU A 79 -6.76 -10.50 -5.36
CA GLU A 79 -6.44 -9.50 -4.34
C GLU A 79 -4.94 -9.46 -4.01
N ALA A 80 -4.26 -10.62 -4.00
CA ALA A 80 -2.84 -10.66 -3.71
C ALA A 80 -2.03 -9.95 -4.80
N ASP A 81 -2.46 -10.02 -6.07
CA ASP A 81 -1.86 -9.23 -7.15
C ASP A 81 -2.11 -7.74 -6.96
N LEU A 82 -3.34 -7.33 -6.65
CA LEU A 82 -3.68 -5.92 -6.41
C LEU A 82 -2.80 -5.28 -5.33
N LEU A 83 -2.41 -6.08 -4.33
CA LEU A 83 -1.59 -5.65 -3.19
C LEU A 83 -0.08 -5.87 -3.38
N ASN A 84 0.38 -6.73 -4.30
CA ASN A 84 1.80 -7.14 -4.34
C ASN A 84 2.44 -7.25 -5.72
N ILE A 85 1.70 -7.11 -6.82
CA ILE A 85 2.26 -7.28 -8.17
C ILE A 85 3.34 -6.21 -8.46
N ARG A 86 4.38 -6.60 -9.21
CA ARG A 86 5.47 -5.71 -9.61
C ARG A 86 5.79 -5.83 -11.09
N SER A 87 6.81 -6.62 -11.44
CA SER A 87 7.43 -6.69 -12.77
C SER A 87 6.42 -6.80 -13.92
N GLU A 88 5.45 -7.68 -13.79
CA GLU A 88 4.45 -7.99 -14.81
C GLU A 88 3.54 -6.80 -15.08
N PHE A 89 3.12 -6.08 -14.04
CA PHE A 89 2.33 -4.86 -14.18
C PHE A 89 3.18 -3.71 -14.75
N LEU A 90 4.39 -3.51 -14.19
CA LEU A 90 5.28 -2.41 -14.59
C LEU A 90 5.69 -2.53 -16.07
N ALA A 91 5.95 -3.73 -16.56
CA ALA A 91 6.32 -3.99 -17.96
C ALA A 91 5.15 -3.84 -18.96
N ALA A 92 3.91 -3.82 -18.47
CA ALA A 92 2.71 -3.84 -19.30
C ALA A 92 1.97 -2.50 -19.34
N ALA A 93 2.61 -1.39 -18.97
CA ALA A 93 1.99 -0.06 -18.95
C ALA A 93 1.31 0.34 -20.28
N HIS A 94 1.85 -0.13 -21.41
CA HIS A 94 1.32 0.09 -22.76
C HIS A 94 -0.03 -0.61 -23.03
N ARG A 95 -0.44 -1.57 -22.20
CA ARG A 95 -1.68 -2.35 -22.36
C ARG A 95 -2.86 -1.80 -21.57
N LEU A 96 -2.65 -0.74 -20.79
CA LEU A 96 -3.66 -0.19 -19.90
C LEU A 96 -4.73 0.58 -20.67
N ASP A 97 -5.99 0.30 -20.36
CA ASP A 97 -7.16 0.96 -20.95
C ASP A 97 -7.62 2.19 -20.14
N ARG A 98 -7.10 2.37 -18.92
CA ARG A 98 -7.37 3.48 -17.99
C ARG A 98 -6.09 4.07 -17.43
N TRP A 99 -6.18 5.27 -16.86
CA TRP A 99 -5.10 5.84 -16.07
C TRP A 99 -4.99 5.09 -14.74
N VAL A 100 -3.91 4.37 -14.53
CA VAL A 100 -3.66 3.60 -13.31
C VAL A 100 -2.71 4.37 -12.41
N VAL A 101 -3.23 4.83 -11.27
CA VAL A 101 -2.45 5.47 -10.20
C VAL A 101 -2.17 4.40 -9.14
N HIS A 102 -0.90 4.20 -8.83
CA HIS A 102 -0.47 3.15 -7.91
C HIS A 102 0.65 3.61 -6.98
N GLY A 103 0.91 2.80 -5.95
CA GLY A 103 2.06 2.92 -5.07
C GLY A 103 2.89 1.65 -5.08
N HIS A 104 3.33 1.21 -3.89
CA HIS A 104 4.03 -0.05 -3.60
C HIS A 104 5.45 -0.17 -4.17
N THR A 105 5.63 0.19 -5.43
CA THR A 105 6.93 0.26 -6.08
C THR A 105 7.48 1.66 -5.91
N ILE A 106 8.52 1.78 -5.10
CA ILE A 106 9.16 3.06 -4.81
C ILE A 106 9.86 3.58 -6.07
N VAL A 107 9.66 4.87 -6.35
CA VAL A 107 10.31 5.61 -7.43
C VAL A 107 10.93 6.92 -6.92
N ASP A 108 12.04 7.34 -7.52
CA ASP A 108 12.67 8.62 -7.17
C ASP A 108 11.85 9.82 -7.65
N VAL A 109 11.23 9.72 -8.83
CA VAL A 109 10.41 10.79 -9.39
C VAL A 109 9.16 10.17 -9.99
N PRO A 110 7.95 10.54 -9.50
CA PRO A 110 6.70 10.11 -10.11
C PRO A 110 6.67 10.53 -11.58
N THR A 111 6.71 9.53 -12.45
CA THR A 111 6.78 9.73 -13.90
C THR A 111 5.61 9.01 -14.56
N LEU A 112 4.96 9.69 -15.51
CA LEU A 112 3.89 9.09 -16.28
C LEU A 112 4.47 8.19 -17.37
N ASP A 113 4.20 6.90 -17.29
CA ASP A 113 4.62 5.88 -18.24
C ASP A 113 3.39 5.30 -18.94
N GLY A 114 3.13 5.76 -20.16
CA GLY A 114 1.88 5.46 -20.86
C GLY A 114 0.68 5.97 -20.06
N ARG A 115 -0.15 5.05 -19.54
CA ARG A 115 -1.26 5.37 -18.64
C ARG A 115 -1.02 4.98 -17.19
N ARG A 116 0.21 4.64 -16.81
CA ARG A 116 0.61 4.26 -15.45
C ARG A 116 1.31 5.43 -14.76
N LEU A 117 0.94 5.70 -13.51
CA LEU A 117 1.58 6.69 -12.65
C LEU A 117 1.83 6.12 -11.26
N GLY A 118 3.10 5.86 -10.94
CA GLY A 118 3.52 5.47 -9.59
C GLY A 118 3.79 6.71 -8.75
N ILE A 119 3.10 6.85 -7.61
CA ILE A 119 3.24 8.00 -6.70
C ILE A 119 3.93 7.65 -5.37
N ASP A 120 4.42 6.42 -5.22
CA ASP A 120 5.18 6.03 -4.04
C ASP A 120 6.63 6.52 -4.15
N THR A 121 6.93 7.63 -3.47
CA THR A 121 8.28 8.18 -3.36
C THR A 121 9.03 7.67 -2.14
N GLY A 122 8.56 6.58 -1.52
CA GLY A 122 9.19 5.94 -0.38
C GLY A 122 9.21 6.83 0.85
N ALA A 123 8.06 7.43 1.22
CA ALA A 123 7.99 8.43 2.29
C ALA A 123 8.64 7.98 3.61
N PHE A 124 8.56 6.68 3.95
CA PHE A 124 9.16 6.12 5.16
C PHE A 124 10.70 6.16 5.15
N GLN A 125 11.35 6.17 3.98
CA GLN A 125 12.81 6.20 3.84
C GLN A 125 13.34 7.55 3.33
N SER A 126 12.60 8.23 2.47
CA SER A 126 13.02 9.48 1.84
C SER A 126 12.51 10.73 2.58
N GLY A 127 11.52 10.57 3.47
CA GLY A 127 10.80 11.69 4.09
C GLY A 127 9.86 12.43 3.14
N ARG A 128 9.77 12.01 1.87
CA ARG A 128 8.97 12.67 0.84
C ARG A 128 7.69 11.90 0.55
N LEU A 129 6.56 12.50 0.93
CA LEU A 129 5.23 12.01 0.62
C LEU A 129 4.70 12.72 -0.61
N THR A 130 4.28 11.95 -1.61
CA THR A 130 3.73 12.46 -2.87
C THR A 130 2.23 12.21 -2.94
N ALA A 131 1.50 13.21 -3.43
CA ALA A 131 0.08 13.12 -3.74
C ALA A 131 -0.21 13.58 -5.17
N LEU A 132 -1.28 13.05 -5.76
CA LEU A 132 -1.79 13.45 -7.07
C LEU A 132 -3.15 14.13 -6.91
N ARG A 133 -3.25 15.40 -7.31
CA ARG A 133 -4.53 16.11 -7.42
C ARG A 133 -5.05 16.00 -8.85
N ILE A 134 -6.26 15.50 -9.01
CA ILE A 134 -6.93 15.37 -10.33
C ILE A 134 -8.14 16.31 -10.38
N VAL A 135 -8.19 17.16 -11.40
CA VAL A 135 -9.34 18.05 -11.69
C VAL A 135 -9.67 17.95 -13.17
N GLY A 136 -10.79 17.29 -13.50
CA GLY A 136 -11.16 17.01 -14.89
C GLY A 136 -10.09 16.17 -15.60
N LYS A 137 -9.46 16.76 -16.63
CA LYS A 137 -8.37 16.13 -17.40
C LYS A 137 -6.96 16.54 -16.93
N TYR A 138 -6.85 17.30 -15.85
CA TYR A 138 -5.59 17.85 -15.36
C TYR A 138 -5.14 17.13 -14.09
N GLY A 139 -3.88 16.69 -14.09
CA GLY A 139 -3.21 16.15 -12.91
C GLY A 139 -2.12 17.12 -12.42
N ARG A 140 -2.00 17.29 -11.11
CA ARG A 140 -0.87 18.01 -10.48
C ARG A 140 -0.30 17.14 -9.36
N LEU A 141 1.01 16.89 -9.43
CA LEU A 141 1.75 16.28 -8.33
C LEU A 141 1.99 17.32 -7.23
N LEU A 142 1.92 16.86 -5.99
CA LEU A 142 2.24 17.60 -4.77
C LEU A 142 3.23 16.73 -3.99
N SER A 143 4.25 17.33 -3.38
CA SER A 143 5.20 16.59 -2.56
C SER A 143 5.56 17.37 -1.30
N THR A 144 5.80 16.67 -0.20
CA THR A 144 6.33 17.31 1.01
C THR A 144 7.81 17.66 0.82
N GLY A 145 8.22 18.83 1.32
CA GLY A 145 9.62 19.28 1.22
C GLY A 145 9.97 20.01 -0.08
N GLU A 146 8.98 20.44 -0.87
CA GLU A 146 9.14 21.49 -1.89
C GLU A 146 9.14 22.90 -1.29
#